data_AF-A0A8T6SGH4-F1
#
_entry.id   AF-A0A8T6SGH4-F1
#
_cell.length_a   1.000
_cell.length_b   1.000
_cell.length_c   1.000
_cell.angle_alpha   90.00
_cell.angle_beta   90.00
_cell.angle_gamma   90.00
#
_symmetry.space_group_name_H-M   'P 1'
#
loop_
_entity.id
_entity.type
_entity.pdbx_description
1 polymer ?
#
loop_
_entity_poly.entity_id
_entity_poly.type
_entity_poly.pdbx_seq_one_letter_code
_entity_poly.pdbx_strand_id
1 'polypeptide(L)'
;IRFEDELLRRYIGGRGLATRILWDRLGGKWEKVDPLGPENILLFLTGPLTGYFPGGRICVSGKSPQSNGVVGSTVAGEFGVELKCAGYDGIIVTGQS
;
A
#
# COMPACT_ATOMS: atom_id res chain seq x y z
N ILE A 1 10.06 0.32 -8.48
CA ILE A 1 10.53 -0.76 -7.58
C ILE A 1 9.88 -2.06 -7.99
N ARG A 2 10.56 -3.20 -7.81
CA ARG A 2 10.02 -4.53 -8.11
C ARG A 2 10.28 -5.43 -6.90
N PHE A 3 9.35 -6.31 -6.57
CA PHE A 3 9.49 -7.25 -5.46
C PHE A 3 9.71 -8.65 -6.00
N GLU A 4 10.45 -9.46 -5.25
CA GLU A 4 10.67 -10.87 -5.57
C GLU A 4 9.36 -11.68 -5.50
N ASP A 5 9.23 -12.67 -6.38
CA ASP A 5 8.02 -13.49 -6.50
C ASP A 5 7.66 -14.21 -5.20
N GLU A 6 8.65 -14.65 -4.43
CA GLU A 6 8.42 -15.30 -3.13
C GLU A 6 7.73 -14.36 -2.14
N LEU A 7 8.15 -13.10 -2.10
CA LEU A 7 7.53 -12.07 -1.25
C LEU A 7 6.11 -11.79 -1.73
N LEU A 8 5.91 -11.64 -3.04
CA LEU A 8 4.58 -11.41 -3.62
C LEU A 8 3.64 -12.58 -3.34
N ARG A 9 4.11 -13.82 -3.38
CA ARG A 9 3.31 -15.01 -2.99
C ARG A 9 2.97 -15.01 -1.50
N ARG A 10 3.90 -14.60 -0.63
CA ARG A 10 3.71 -14.57 0.81
C ARG A 10 2.72 -13.49 1.26
N TYR A 11 2.72 -12.33 0.60
CA TYR A 11 1.92 -11.17 0.99
C TYR A 11 0.74 -10.88 0.05
N ILE A 12 0.63 -11.60 -1.07
CA ILE A 12 -0.44 -11.63 -2.08
C ILE A 12 -0.62 -10.31 -2.86
N GLY A 13 -0.58 -9.17 -2.18
CA GLY A 13 -0.84 -7.84 -2.73
C GLY A 13 -1.64 -6.99 -1.74
N GLY A 14 -2.14 -5.84 -2.21
CA GLY A 14 -3.03 -4.96 -1.46
C GLY A 14 -2.53 -4.67 -0.04
N ARG A 15 -3.37 -4.94 0.96
CA ARG A 15 -3.04 -4.69 2.37
C ARG A 15 -1.88 -5.53 2.89
N GLY A 16 -1.77 -6.80 2.48
CA GLY A 16 -0.69 -7.68 2.94
C GLY A 16 0.67 -7.14 2.52
N LEU A 17 0.77 -6.74 1.25
CA LEU A 17 1.98 -6.10 0.72
C LEU A 17 2.22 -4.72 1.37
N ALA A 18 1.15 -3.95 1.64
CA ALA A 18 1.27 -2.66 2.30
C ALA A 18 1.91 -2.78 3.69
N THR A 19 1.42 -3.71 4.52
CA THR A 19 1.96 -3.96 5.86
C THR A 19 3.43 -4.39 5.79
N ARG A 20 3.81 -5.23 4.81
CA ARG A 20 5.20 -5.63 4.63
C ARG A 20 6.11 -4.44 4.28
N ILE A 21 5.67 -3.59 3.36
CA ILE A 21 6.42 -2.39 2.96
C ILE A 21 6.59 -1.42 4.15
N LEU A 22 5.51 -1.20 4.91
CA LEU A 22 5.55 -0.35 6.11
C LEU A 22 6.50 -0.93 7.16
N TRP A 23 6.45 -2.24 7.41
CA TRP A 23 7.35 -2.90 8.34
C TRP A 23 8.82 -2.75 7.93
N ASP A 24 9.13 -3.02 6.66
CA ASP A 24 10.51 -2.97 6.17
C ASP A 24 11.11 -1.56 6.20
N ARG A 25 10.29 -0.54 5.92
CA ARG A 25 10.77 0.85 5.81
C ARG A 25 10.68 1.62 7.12
N LEU A 26 9.69 1.33 7.95
CA LEU A 26 9.36 2.12 9.14
C LEU A 26 9.34 1.30 10.43
N GLY A 27 9.31 -0.03 10.40
CA GLY A 27 9.09 -0.88 11.58
C GLY A 27 10.07 -0.60 12.73
N GLY A 28 11.37 -0.46 12.44
CA GLY A 28 12.38 -0.15 13.45
C GLY A 28 12.30 1.25 14.08
N LYS A 29 11.51 2.15 13.48
CA LYS A 29 11.30 3.52 13.95
C LYS A 29 9.82 3.89 14.09
N TRP A 30 8.92 2.91 14.06
CA TRP A 30 7.47 3.12 13.89
C TRP A 30 6.91 4.10 14.92
N GLU A 31 7.29 3.92 16.19
CA GLU A 31 6.88 4.78 17.30
C GLU A 31 7.27 6.25 17.12
N LYS A 32 8.42 6.52 16.49
CA LYS A 32 8.98 7.87 16.32
C LYS A 32 8.49 8.59 15.06
N VAL A 33 7.93 7.86 14.10
CA VAL A 33 7.45 8.45 12.84
C VAL A 33 6.22 9.31 13.11
N ASP A 34 6.27 10.58 12.79
CA ASP A 34 5.10 11.45 12.77
C ASP A 34 4.16 11.02 11.61
N PRO A 35 2.89 10.64 11.90
CA PRO A 35 1.95 10.26 10.85
C PRO A 35 1.61 11.37 9.85
N LEU A 36 1.83 12.64 10.17
CA LEU A 36 1.66 13.76 9.23
C LEU A 36 2.98 14.30 8.70
N GLY A 37 4.11 13.74 9.15
CA GLY A 37 5.44 14.12 8.74
C GLY A 37 5.90 13.47 7.43
N PRO A 38 6.98 13.98 6.82
CA PRO A 38 7.49 13.52 5.53
C PRO A 38 8.06 12.09 5.55
N GLU A 39 8.29 11.53 6.74
CA GLU A 39 8.75 10.15 6.91
C GLU A 39 7.63 9.11 6.76
N ASN A 40 6.37 9.51 6.93
CA ASN A 40 5.26 8.59 6.72
C ASN A 40 5.16 8.22 5.23
N ILE A 41 4.64 7.02 4.98
CA ILE A 41 4.52 6.49 3.63
C ILE A 41 3.04 6.26 3.36
N LEU A 42 2.54 6.84 2.27
CA LEU A 42 1.19 6.60 1.78
C LEU A 42 1.26 5.62 0.59
N LEU A 43 0.56 4.50 0.74
CA LEU A 43 0.58 3.37 -0.17
C LEU A 43 -0.78 3.21 -0.82
N PHE A 44 -0.79 3.03 -2.15
CA PHE A 44 -1.97 2.65 -2.93
C PHE A 44 -1.65 1.34 -3.63
N LEU A 45 -2.14 0.21 -3.13
CA LEU A 45 -1.75 -1.11 -3.64
C LEU A 45 -2.97 -1.92 -4.08
N THR A 46 -2.86 -2.52 -5.26
CA THR A 46 -3.88 -3.42 -5.82
C THR A 46 -3.65 -4.86 -5.39
N GLY A 47 -4.70 -5.68 -5.51
CA GLY A 47 -4.60 -7.13 -5.34
C GLY A 47 -4.35 -7.83 -6.68
N PRO A 48 -3.97 -9.12 -6.67
CA PRO A 48 -3.73 -9.89 -7.89
C PRO A 48 -5.01 -10.08 -8.71
N LEU A 49 -6.19 -10.05 -8.06
CA LEU A 49 -7.50 -10.20 -8.71
C LEU A 49 -8.11 -8.87 -9.17
N THR A 50 -7.48 -7.72 -8.88
CA THR A 50 -7.98 -6.41 -9.32
C THR A 50 -8.01 -6.37 -10.85
N GLY A 51 -9.21 -6.19 -11.42
CA GLY A 51 -9.43 -6.15 -12.88
C GLY A 51 -9.62 -7.51 -13.58
N TYR A 52 -9.49 -8.64 -12.86
CA TYR A 52 -9.63 -9.99 -13.44
C TYR A 52 -10.92 -10.73 -13.01
N PHE A 53 -11.37 -10.51 -11.78
CA PHE A 53 -12.65 -11.00 -11.24
C PHE A 53 -13.52 -9.77 -10.92
N PRO A 54 -14.88 -9.82 -10.89
CA PRO A 54 -15.71 -8.68 -10.49
C PRO A 54 -15.19 -8.05 -9.18
N GLY A 55 -14.47 -6.93 -9.32
CA GLY A 55 -13.60 -6.40 -8.27
C GLY A 55 -12.56 -5.41 -8.80
N GLY A 56 -12.78 -4.11 -8.51
CA GLY A 56 -11.85 -3.01 -8.79
C GLY A 56 -11.38 -2.35 -7.49
N ARG A 57 -10.91 -3.15 -6.52
CA ARG A 57 -10.51 -2.62 -5.21
C ARG A 57 -9.03 -2.25 -5.18
N ILE A 58 -8.74 -1.16 -4.47
CA ILE A 58 -7.40 -0.72 -4.12
C ILE A 58 -7.31 -0.49 -2.60
N CYS A 59 -6.19 -0.88 -2.00
CA CYS A 59 -5.90 -0.65 -0.59
C CYS A 59 -5.09 0.64 -0.43
N VAL A 60 -5.52 1.51 0.48
CA VAL A 60 -4.81 2.71 0.89
C VAL A 60 -4.29 2.50 2.30
N SER A 61 -2.98 2.66 2.50
CA SER A 61 -2.31 2.35 3.76
C SER A 61 -1.18 3.32 4.09
N GLY A 62 -0.90 3.47 5.38
CA GLY A 62 0.13 4.34 5.96
C GLY A 62 0.01 4.34 7.49
N LYS A 63 0.83 5.12 8.20
CA LYS A 63 0.61 5.38 9.63
C LYS A 63 -0.56 6.35 9.81
N SER A 64 -1.54 5.98 10.61
CA SER A 64 -2.75 6.76 10.87
C SER A 64 -2.46 7.92 11.82
N PRO A 65 -2.86 9.17 11.50
CA PRO A 65 -2.77 10.27 12.45
C PRO A 65 -3.78 10.16 13.60
N GLN A 66 -4.88 9.43 13.40
CA GLN A 66 -5.91 9.26 14.41
C GLN A 66 -5.57 8.17 15.43
N SER A 67 -4.96 7.06 14.98
CA SER A 67 -4.74 5.88 15.81
C SER A 67 -3.28 5.51 16.03
N ASN A 68 -2.34 6.17 15.34
CA ASN A 68 -0.92 5.79 15.28
C ASN A 68 -0.65 4.35 14.78
N GLY A 69 -1.68 3.62 14.36
CA GLY A 69 -1.60 2.29 13.78
C GLY A 69 -1.56 2.30 12.26
N VAL A 70 -1.59 1.10 11.65
CA VAL A 70 -1.62 0.95 10.19
C VAL A 70 -3.04 1.20 9.66
N VAL A 71 -3.15 2.05 8.65
CA VAL A 71 -4.39 2.24 7.90
C VAL A 71 -4.66 1.04 6.99
N GLY A 72 -5.87 0.48 7.09
CA GLY A 72 -6.38 -0.55 6.20
C GLY A 72 -7.63 -0.09 5.48
N SER A 73 -7.55 1.02 4.75
CA SER A 73 -8.68 1.54 3.98
C SER A 73 -8.74 0.86 2.62
N THR A 74 -9.94 0.55 2.14
CA THR A 74 -10.13 -0.07 0.83
C THR A 74 -11.20 0.69 0.07
N VAL A 75 -10.89 1.07 -1.16
CA VAL A 75 -11.81 1.78 -2.04
C VAL A 75 -12.07 0.93 -3.27
N ALA A 76 -13.31 0.94 -3.75
CA ALA A 76 -13.69 0.33 -5.02
C ALA A 76 -13.87 1.42 -6.08
N GLY A 77 -13.46 1.16 -7.31
CA GLY A 77 -13.62 2.06 -8.44
C GLY A 77 -12.73 1.66 -9.61
N GLU A 78 -12.69 2.50 -10.63
CA GLU A 78 -11.92 2.25 -11.86
C GLU A 78 -10.42 2.42 -11.64
N PHE A 79 -10.00 3.29 -10.71
CA PHE A 79 -8.59 3.63 -10.48
C PHE A 79 -7.67 2.41 -10.29
N GLY A 80 -8.11 1.41 -9.52
CA GLY A 80 -7.29 0.21 -9.29
C GLY A 80 -7.11 -0.63 -10.57
N VAL A 81 -8.10 -0.64 -11.46
CA VAL A 81 -8.03 -1.34 -12.75
C VAL A 81 -7.15 -0.56 -13.70
N GLU A 82 -7.35 0.75 -13.83
CA GLU A 82 -6.54 1.62 -14.67
C GLU A 82 -5.04 1.56 -14.30
N LEU A 83 -4.73 1.52 -13.00
CA LEU A 83 -3.36 1.39 -12.53
C LEU A 83 -2.71 0.06 -12.99
N LYS A 84 -3.47 -1.04 -12.95
CA LYS A 84 -3.03 -2.35 -13.44
C LYS A 84 -2.86 -2.34 -14.95
N CYS A 85 -3.78 -1.72 -15.69
CA CYS A 85 -3.68 -1.53 -17.14
C CYS A 85 -2.45 -0.71 -17.54
N ALA A 86 -2.05 0.27 -16.70
CA ALA A 86 -0.83 1.03 -16.88
C ALA A 86 0.46 0.24 -16.57
N GLY A 87 0.35 -1.03 -16.13
CA GLY A 87 1.48 -1.91 -15.85
C GLY A 87 2.03 -1.83 -14.43
N TYR A 88 1.28 -1.22 -13.49
CA TYR A 88 1.71 -1.05 -12.10
C TYR A 88 0.76 -1.76 -11.13
N ASP A 89 1.32 -2.36 -10.09
CA ASP A 89 0.53 -2.97 -9.01
C ASP A 89 0.21 -1.98 -7.87
N GLY A 90 0.83 -0.81 -7.87
CA GLY A 90 0.64 0.17 -6.82
C GLY A 90 1.54 1.40 -6.92
N ILE A 91 1.30 2.35 -6.02
CA ILE A 91 2.02 3.62 -5.89
C ILE A 91 2.52 3.76 -4.44
N ILE A 92 3.74 4.25 -4.29
CA ILE A 92 4.34 4.61 -2.99
C ILE A 92 4.61 6.11 -3.02
N VAL A 93 3.96 6.85 -2.13
CA VAL A 93 4.16 8.29 -1.94
C VAL A 93 4.95 8.50 -0.66
N THR A 94 6.03 9.28 -0.76
CA THR A 94 6.97 9.61 0.32
C THR A 94 7.30 11.10 0.27
N GLY A 95 7.70 11.69 1.39
CA GLY A 95 8.01 13.12 1.47
C GLY A 95 6.76 13.97 1.59
N GLN A 96 6.90 15.26 1.28
CA GLN A 96 5.85 16.28 1.38
C GLN A 96 6.07 17.30 0.25
N SER A 97 4.99 17.87 -0.27
CA SER A 97 5.01 18.94 -1.29
C SER A 97 4.40 20.23 -0.74
#